data_AF-A0A8J7YNY8-F1
#
_entry.id   AF-A0A8J7YNY8-F1
#
_cell.length_a   1.000
_cell.length_b   1.000
_cell.length_c   1.000
_cell.angle_alpha   90.00
_cell.angle_beta   90.00
_cell.angle_gamma   90.00
#
_symmetry.space_group_name_H-M   'P 1'
#
loop_
_entity.id
_entity.type
_entity.pdbx_description
1 polymer ?
#
loop_
_entity_poly.entity_id
_entity_poly.type
_entity_poly.pdbx_seq_one_letter_code
_entity_poly.pdbx_strand_id
1 'polypeptide(L)'
;MKRRKTLKIMAAAGATASMAGCSGILGGCGPGEDEIGTVAEDVNNEEPSTAEEASTGDGDSVSITGEIQSIGDNEVIIDDGTGTAKLTTLFGGFETQNVGEGDCAEASGIPFAPEDGSDNDIRLLVEDVGLANE
;
A
#
# COMPACT_ATOMS: atom_id res chain seq x y z
N MET A 1 -46.88 40.20 -5.61
CA MET A 1 -46.29 39.00 -4.96
C MET A 1 -44.97 38.68 -5.68
N LYS A 2 -43.80 39.07 -5.13
CA LYS A 2 -42.79 38.19 -4.47
C LYS A 2 -42.66 36.82 -5.21
N ARG A 3 -41.51 36.44 -5.79
CA ARG A 3 -40.23 36.19 -5.10
C ARG A 3 -39.01 36.45 -6.02
N ARG A 4 -38.04 37.22 -5.52
CA ARG A 4 -36.65 37.30 -6.00
C ARG A 4 -35.88 36.09 -5.43
N LYS A 5 -35.02 35.45 -6.21
CA LYS A 5 -33.92 34.63 -5.68
C LYS A 5 -32.63 35.00 -6.41
N THR A 6 -31.91 35.92 -5.77
CA THR A 6 -30.53 36.30 -6.02
C THR A 6 -29.63 35.10 -5.68
N LEU A 7 -28.96 34.51 -6.67
CA LEU A 7 -27.87 33.57 -6.40
C LEU A 7 -26.63 34.41 -6.08
N LYS A 8 -26.35 34.56 -4.79
CA LYS A 8 -25.05 34.99 -4.27
C LYS A 8 -24.05 33.88 -4.56
N ILE A 9 -23.17 34.08 -5.54
CA ILE A 9 -21.91 33.34 -5.62
C ILE A 9 -21.03 33.93 -4.52
N MET A 10 -21.08 33.31 -3.34
CA MET A 10 -20.13 33.57 -2.27
C MET A 10 -18.82 32.89 -2.63
N ALA A 11 -17.76 33.69 -2.61
CA ALA A 11 -16.39 33.22 -2.61
C ALA A 11 -16.14 32.24 -1.46
N ALA A 12 -15.43 31.17 -1.77
CA ALA A 12 -14.58 30.47 -0.82
C ALA A 12 -13.20 30.37 -1.48
N ALA A 13 -12.42 31.45 -1.32
CA ALA A 13 -10.97 31.34 -1.34
C ALA A 13 -10.59 30.60 -0.05
N GLY A 14 -10.21 29.35 -0.19
CA GLY A 14 -9.60 28.53 0.87
C GLY A 14 -8.37 27.87 0.27
N ALA A 15 -7.23 28.57 0.35
CA ALA A 15 -5.95 27.94 0.14
C ALA A 15 -5.61 27.13 1.40
N THR A 16 -5.40 25.83 1.27
CA THR A 16 -4.64 25.04 2.23
C THR A 16 -3.92 23.90 1.53
N ALA A 17 -2.59 23.92 1.70
CA ALA A 17 -1.65 22.80 1.61
C ALA A 17 -1.46 22.13 0.23
N SER A 18 -0.38 22.56 -0.43
CA SER A 18 0.55 21.66 -1.10
C SER A 18 0.83 20.42 -0.24
N MET A 19 0.40 19.23 -0.70
CA MET A 19 1.14 18.01 -0.46
C MET A 19 2.06 17.85 -1.68
N ALA A 20 3.34 18.11 -1.46
CA ALA A 20 4.37 17.68 -2.38
C ALA A 20 4.37 16.15 -2.39
N GLY A 21 4.31 15.52 -3.57
CA GLY A 21 4.43 14.07 -3.65
C GLY A 21 4.02 13.47 -4.98
N CYS A 22 2.86 13.81 -5.53
CA CYS A 22 2.39 13.14 -6.75
C CYS A 22 2.95 13.79 -8.02
N SER A 23 4.22 13.54 -8.32
CA SER A 23 4.80 13.81 -9.63
C SER A 23 4.14 12.92 -10.69
N GLY A 24 3.13 13.48 -11.34
CA GLY A 24 2.65 13.02 -12.64
C GLY A 24 1.21 12.58 -12.61
N ILE A 25 0.28 13.52 -12.81
CA ILE A 25 -0.83 13.63 -13.80
C ILE A 25 -1.56 12.33 -14.29
N LEU A 26 -1.07 11.12 -14.03
CA LEU A 26 -1.72 9.81 -14.09
C LEU A 26 -1.64 9.00 -12.77
N GLY A 27 -1.02 9.53 -11.72
CA GLY A 27 -1.48 9.41 -10.32
C GLY A 27 -1.14 8.17 -9.50
N GLY A 28 -0.32 7.22 -9.98
CA GLY A 28 0.06 6.05 -9.18
C GLY A 28 1.51 6.12 -8.68
N CYS A 29 1.78 5.48 -7.54
CA CYS A 29 3.11 5.34 -6.94
C CYS A 29 4.08 4.52 -7.80
N GLY A 30 3.53 3.70 -8.70
CA GLY A 30 4.29 2.83 -9.60
C GLY A 30 5.03 1.71 -8.85
N PRO A 31 5.54 0.71 -9.59
CA PRO A 31 6.36 -0.35 -9.00
C PRO A 31 7.67 0.18 -8.40
N GLY A 32 8.07 -0.45 -7.30
CA GLY A 32 9.35 -0.26 -6.62
C GLY A 32 10.50 -1.04 -7.25
N GLU A 33 11.54 -1.33 -6.45
CA GLU A 33 12.66 -2.17 -6.88
C GLU A 33 12.22 -3.61 -7.11
N ASP A 34 11.39 -4.15 -6.19
CA ASP A 34 10.71 -5.43 -6.35
C ASP A 34 9.24 -5.20 -6.74
N GLU A 35 8.88 -5.55 -7.98
CA GLU A 35 7.50 -5.46 -8.50
C GLU A 35 6.62 -6.55 -7.90
N ILE A 36 5.44 -6.21 -7.37
CA ILE A 36 4.55 -7.16 -6.69
C ILE A 36 4.16 -8.32 -7.60
N GLY A 37 3.88 -8.05 -8.87
CA GLY A 37 3.54 -9.09 -9.84
C GLY A 37 4.66 -10.12 -10.05
N THR A 38 5.91 -9.65 -10.12
CA THR A 38 7.08 -10.52 -10.28
C THR A 38 7.33 -11.33 -9.01
N VAL A 39 7.24 -10.69 -7.84
CA VAL A 39 7.35 -11.40 -6.54
C VAL A 39 6.24 -12.45 -6.40
N ALA A 40 5.03 -12.16 -6.89
CA ALA A 40 3.95 -13.13 -6.90
C ALA A 40 4.28 -14.35 -7.78
N GLU A 41 4.85 -14.14 -8.96
CA GLU A 41 5.29 -15.24 -9.81
C GLU A 41 6.34 -16.09 -9.13
N ASP A 42 7.34 -15.48 -8.47
CA ASP A 42 8.40 -16.22 -7.77
C ASP A 42 7.86 -17.03 -6.58
N VAL A 43 7.03 -16.42 -5.72
CA VAL A 43 6.39 -17.08 -4.58
C VAL A 43 5.51 -18.26 -5.00
N ASN A 44 4.85 -18.17 -6.15
CA ASN A 44 3.99 -19.24 -6.65
C ASN A 44 4.74 -20.32 -7.46
N ASN A 45 5.95 -20.02 -7.97
CA ASN A 45 6.75 -20.93 -8.78
C ASN A 45 7.81 -21.69 -7.96
N GLU A 46 8.36 -21.06 -6.92
CA GLU A 46 9.18 -21.74 -5.91
C GLU A 46 8.27 -22.47 -4.90
N GLU A 47 8.78 -23.45 -4.15
CA GLU A 47 7.96 -24.10 -3.11
C GLU A 47 7.39 -23.01 -2.20
N PRO A 48 6.05 -22.83 -2.13
CA PRO A 48 5.48 -21.63 -1.55
C PRO A 48 5.80 -21.60 -0.07
N SER A 49 6.63 -20.65 0.33
CA SER A 49 6.94 -20.37 1.73
C SER A 49 5.63 -20.17 2.48
N THR A 50 5.42 -20.93 3.56
CA THR A 50 4.22 -20.77 4.39
C THR A 50 4.40 -19.60 5.36
N ALA A 51 3.31 -19.08 5.90
CA ALA A 51 3.37 -18.07 6.96
C ALA A 51 4.22 -18.53 8.17
N GLU A 52 4.27 -19.84 8.47
CA GLU A 52 5.11 -20.38 9.54
C GLU A 52 6.60 -20.29 9.20
N GLU A 53 6.99 -20.47 7.93
CA GLU A 53 8.39 -20.35 7.49
C GLU A 53 8.84 -18.91 7.30
N ALA A 54 7.94 -18.02 6.87
CA ALA A 54 8.19 -16.57 6.92
C ALA A 54 8.42 -16.10 8.37
N SER A 55 7.71 -16.69 9.34
CA SER A 55 7.84 -16.34 10.76
C SER A 55 9.14 -16.80 11.42
N THR A 56 9.85 -17.78 10.85
CA THR A 56 11.15 -18.24 11.37
C THR A 56 12.33 -17.43 10.81
N GLY A 57 12.10 -16.56 9.83
CA GLY A 57 13.11 -15.70 9.24
C GLY A 57 14.03 -16.40 8.24
N ASP A 58 13.62 -17.55 7.71
CA ASP A 58 14.39 -18.34 6.74
C ASP A 58 14.13 -17.94 5.28
N GLY A 59 13.30 -16.92 5.03
CA GLY A 59 12.99 -16.38 3.69
C GLY A 59 13.78 -15.12 3.36
N ASP A 60 14.01 -14.88 2.06
CA ASP A 60 14.62 -13.64 1.58
C ASP A 60 13.62 -12.48 1.70
N SER A 61 14.03 -11.40 2.36
CA SER A 61 13.22 -10.17 2.43
C SER A 61 13.26 -9.42 1.10
N VAL A 62 12.09 -8.91 0.68
CA VAL A 62 11.92 -8.04 -0.50
C VAL A 62 11.50 -6.64 -0.07
N SER A 63 11.69 -5.64 -0.93
CA SER A 63 11.22 -4.27 -0.74
C SER A 63 10.28 -3.87 -1.87
N ILE A 64 8.98 -3.79 -1.55
CA ILE A 64 7.94 -3.39 -2.48
C ILE A 64 7.61 -1.91 -2.29
N THR A 65 7.25 -1.23 -3.38
CA THR A 65 6.71 0.14 -3.33
C THR A 65 5.39 0.17 -4.07
N GLY A 66 4.41 0.85 -3.50
CA GLY A 66 3.11 1.05 -4.15
C GLY A 66 2.22 2.04 -3.43
N GLU A 67 1.01 2.21 -3.94
CA GLU A 67 -0.03 3.03 -3.34
C GLU A 67 -0.77 2.23 -2.27
N ILE A 68 -0.97 2.82 -1.09
CA ILE A 68 -1.80 2.23 -0.05
C ILE A 68 -3.27 2.32 -0.47
N GLN A 69 -3.88 1.18 -0.78
CA GLN A 69 -5.30 1.09 -1.12
C GLN A 69 -6.20 1.07 0.11
N SER A 70 -5.73 0.46 1.21
CA SER A 70 -6.50 0.34 2.45
C SER A 70 -5.60 0.18 3.68
N ILE A 71 -6.01 0.79 4.80
CA ILE A 71 -5.38 0.59 6.11
C ILE A 71 -6.42 0.10 7.12
N GLY A 72 -6.18 -1.08 7.69
CA GLY A 72 -6.91 -1.64 8.82
C GLY A 72 -6.00 -1.83 10.04
N ASP A 73 -6.61 -2.18 11.18
CA ASP A 73 -5.88 -2.35 12.45
C ASP A 73 -4.80 -3.46 12.38
N ASN A 74 -4.96 -4.43 11.48
CA ASN A 74 -4.09 -5.62 11.37
C ASN A 74 -3.65 -5.94 9.94
N GLU A 75 -4.01 -5.10 8.96
CA GLU A 75 -3.66 -5.32 7.55
C GLU A 75 -3.53 -3.99 6.83
N VAL A 76 -2.58 -3.93 5.90
CA VAL A 76 -2.43 -2.82 4.96
C VAL A 76 -2.36 -3.43 3.57
N ILE A 77 -3.07 -2.84 2.62
CA ILE A 77 -3.08 -3.29 1.22
C ILE A 77 -2.31 -2.27 0.38
N ILE A 78 -1.31 -2.75 -0.36
CA ILE A 78 -0.50 -1.95 -1.29
C ILE A 78 -0.70 -2.47 -2.71
N ASP A 79 -0.90 -1.55 -3.65
CA ASP A 79 -1.00 -1.83 -5.09
C ASP A 79 0.03 -0.98 -5.85
N ASP A 80 0.87 -1.64 -6.65
CA ASP A 80 1.93 -1.00 -7.43
C ASP A 80 1.59 -0.88 -8.93
N GLY A 81 0.41 -1.37 -9.34
CA GLY A 81 -0.08 -1.45 -10.71
C GLY A 81 0.34 -2.72 -11.46
N THR A 82 1.23 -3.54 -10.88
CA THR A 82 1.63 -4.87 -11.36
C THR A 82 0.99 -5.99 -10.55
N GLY A 83 0.69 -5.73 -9.28
CA GLY A 83 -0.04 -6.63 -8.40
C GLY A 83 -0.41 -5.95 -7.07
N THR A 84 -1.11 -6.70 -6.22
CA THR A 84 -1.56 -6.26 -4.90
C THR A 84 -0.95 -7.11 -3.79
N ALA A 85 -0.35 -6.46 -2.78
CA ALA A 85 0.25 -7.10 -1.64
C ALA A 85 -0.53 -6.78 -0.35
N LYS A 86 -0.79 -7.83 0.45
CA LYS A 86 -1.31 -7.69 1.81
C LYS A 86 -0.19 -7.75 2.83
N LEU A 87 0.04 -6.64 3.50
CA LEU A 87 0.95 -6.55 4.62
C LEU A 87 0.35 -7.28 5.84
N THR A 88 1.13 -8.16 6.47
CA THR A 88 0.79 -8.85 7.72
C THR A 88 1.91 -8.61 8.76
N THR A 89 1.56 -8.43 10.05
CA THR A 89 2.53 -8.43 11.16
C THR A 89 2.35 -9.67 12.05
N LEU A 90 3.42 -10.12 12.72
CA LEU A 90 3.36 -11.27 13.65
C LEU A 90 2.71 -10.90 14.99
N PHE A 91 2.98 -9.70 15.51
CA PHE A 91 2.52 -9.25 16.82
C PHE A 91 2.29 -7.73 16.81
N GLY A 92 1.13 -7.28 17.30
CA GLY A 92 0.94 -5.88 17.69
C GLY A 92 0.23 -4.94 16.71
N GLY A 93 -0.27 -5.45 15.57
CA GLY A 93 -0.92 -4.60 14.55
C GLY A 93 0.09 -3.76 13.76
N PHE A 94 -0.40 -2.87 12.90
CA PHE A 94 0.45 -1.92 12.17
C PHE A 94 0.55 -0.60 12.92
N GLU A 95 1.76 -0.20 13.31
CA GLU A 95 2.02 1.20 13.64
C GLU A 95 2.30 1.96 12.33
N THR A 96 1.24 2.29 11.58
CA THR A 96 1.34 3.16 10.39
C THR A 96 1.59 4.60 10.83
N GLN A 97 2.75 4.85 11.43
CA GLN A 97 3.17 6.20 11.76
C GLN A 97 3.59 6.87 10.45
N ASN A 98 2.77 7.82 10.00
CA ASN A 98 3.02 8.70 8.84
C ASN A 98 2.64 8.17 7.44
N VAL A 99 1.94 7.03 7.34
CA VAL A 99 1.37 6.57 6.04
C VAL A 99 -0.16 6.49 6.11
N GLY A 100 -0.83 6.90 5.03
CA GLY A 100 -2.30 6.92 4.87
C GLY A 100 -2.77 6.31 3.55
N GLU A 101 -4.08 6.06 3.44
CA GLU A 101 -4.69 5.62 2.17
C GLU A 101 -4.45 6.65 1.06
N GLY A 102 -3.98 6.18 -0.10
CA GLY A 102 -3.57 7.01 -1.24
C GLY A 102 -2.13 7.52 -1.17
N ASP A 103 -1.39 7.24 -0.09
CA ASP A 103 0.02 7.57 -0.02
C ASP A 103 0.88 6.48 -0.69
N CYS A 104 2.04 6.90 -1.19
CA CYS A 104 3.06 5.98 -1.66
C CYS A 104 3.87 5.46 -0.48
N ALA A 105 3.84 4.16 -0.28
CA ALA A 105 4.58 3.50 0.78
C ALA A 105 5.58 2.50 0.23
N GLU A 106 6.71 2.41 0.92
CA GLU A 106 7.67 1.34 0.77
C GLU A 106 7.49 0.39 1.95
N ALA A 107 7.42 -0.91 1.68
CA ALA A 107 7.31 -1.95 2.69
C ALA A 107 8.34 -3.04 2.43
N SER A 108 9.06 -3.42 3.47
CA SER A 108 10.03 -4.52 3.41
C SER A 108 9.61 -5.68 4.30
N GLY A 109 9.90 -6.89 3.84
CA GLY A 109 9.60 -8.09 4.59
C GLY A 109 9.66 -9.37 3.77
N ILE A 110 9.26 -10.47 4.37
CA ILE A 110 9.35 -11.80 3.74
C ILE A 110 8.05 -12.07 2.97
N PRO A 111 8.09 -12.29 1.65
CA PRO A 111 6.90 -12.56 0.87
C PRO A 111 6.48 -14.03 1.02
N PHE A 112 5.18 -14.27 1.00
CA PHE A 112 4.60 -15.61 1.07
C PHE A 112 3.26 -15.67 0.36
N ALA A 113 2.80 -16.90 0.10
CA ALA A 113 1.62 -17.13 -0.72
C ALA A 113 0.36 -16.46 -0.13
N PRO A 114 -0.54 -15.93 -0.99
CA PRO A 114 -1.81 -15.38 -0.53
C PRO A 114 -2.71 -16.47 0.05
N GLU A 115 -3.72 -16.07 0.82
CA GLU A 115 -4.74 -17.00 1.29
C GLU A 115 -5.64 -17.45 0.13
N ASP A 116 -6.09 -18.71 0.15
CA ASP A 116 -6.99 -19.23 -0.89
C ASP A 116 -8.25 -18.35 -1.03
N GLY A 117 -8.42 -17.75 -2.21
CA GLY A 117 -9.55 -16.87 -2.52
C GLY A 117 -9.37 -15.41 -2.06
N SER A 118 -8.16 -15.00 -1.69
CA SER A 118 -7.77 -13.60 -1.50
C SER A 118 -7.74 -12.85 -2.83
N ASP A 119 -8.10 -11.56 -2.80
CA ASP A 119 -7.97 -10.64 -3.94
C ASP A 119 -6.52 -10.10 -4.09
N ASN A 120 -5.64 -10.37 -3.12
CA ASN A 120 -4.23 -10.00 -3.16
C ASN A 120 -3.37 -11.10 -3.79
N ASP A 121 -2.33 -10.71 -4.53
CA ASP A 121 -1.41 -11.61 -5.23
C ASP A 121 -0.35 -12.21 -4.30
N ILE A 122 0.07 -11.46 -3.27
CA ILE A 122 1.00 -11.93 -2.23
C ILE A 122 0.59 -11.45 -0.84
N ARG A 123 1.18 -12.09 0.16
CA ARG A 123 1.27 -11.54 1.51
C ARG A 123 2.73 -11.22 1.84
N LEU A 124 2.94 -10.15 2.58
CA LEU A 124 4.25 -9.74 3.05
C LEU A 124 4.26 -9.76 4.57
N LEU A 125 5.18 -10.51 5.15
CA LEU A 125 5.42 -10.44 6.59
C LEU A 125 6.30 -9.24 6.85
N VAL A 126 5.69 -8.16 7.31
CA VAL A 126 6.33 -6.85 7.35
C VAL A 126 7.35 -6.75 8.46
N GLU A 127 8.54 -6.31 8.08
CA GLU A 127 9.63 -5.92 8.97
C GLU A 127 9.65 -4.41 9.18
N ASP A 128 9.42 -3.63 8.10
CA ASP A 128 9.37 -2.17 8.12
C ASP A 128 8.40 -1.62 7.05
N VAL A 129 7.74 -0.49 7.33
CA VAL A 129 6.86 0.22 6.40
C VAL A 129 6.95 1.72 6.63
N GLY A 130 7.06 2.50 5.54
CA GLY A 130 7.18 3.96 5.59
C GLY A 130 6.76 4.64 4.29
N LEU A 131 6.79 5.97 4.24
CA LEU A 131 6.54 6.71 3.00
C LEU A 131 7.69 6.47 2.02
N ALA A 132 7.35 6.21 0.76
CA ALA A 132 8.33 6.11 -0.29
C ALA A 132 8.97 7.49 -0.55
N ASN A 133 10.31 7.59 -0.47
CA ASN A 133 11.14 8.78 -0.74
C ASN A 133 11.28 9.84 0.39
N GLU A 134 11.22 9.47 1.67
CA GLU A 134 11.63 10.37 2.78
C GLU A 134 13.16 10.45 3.01
#